data_AF-A0A936KS32-F1
#
_entry.id   AF-A0A936KS32-F1
#
_cell.length_a   1.000
_cell.length_b   1.000
_cell.length_c   1.000
_cell.angle_alpha   90.00
_cell.angle_beta   90.00
_cell.angle_gamma   90.00
#
_symmetry.space_group_name_H-M   'P 1'
#
loop_
_entity.id
_entity.type
_entity.pdbx_description
1 polymer ?
#
loop_
_entity_poly.entity_id
_entity_poly.type
_entity_poly.pdbx_seq_one_letter_code
_entity_poly.pdbx_strand_id
1 'polypeptide(L)' 'MWRYISDGYLKQQVVAGEVGSSTMPQKVNPIDFENAWRAILAWRIRFSHTMPKN' A
#
# COMPACT_ATOMS: atom_id res chain seq x y z
N MET A 1 5.46 2.73 7.78
CA MET A 1 4.79 3.77 6.97
C MET A 1 3.44 4.15 7.55
N TRP A 2 2.49 3.20 7.66
CA TRP A 2 1.18 3.39 8.30
C TRP A 2 1.21 4.25 9.57
N ARG A 3 2.05 3.89 10.54
CA ARG A 3 2.21 4.67 11.79
C ARG A 3 2.54 6.14 11.58
N TYR A 4 3.45 6.46 10.67
CA TYR A 4 3.86 7.85 10.40
C TYR A 4 2.77 8.67 9.68
N ILE A 5 1.94 8.01 8.88
CA ILE A 5 0.78 8.63 8.23
C ILE A 5 -0.35 8.84 9.25
N SER A 6 -0.61 7.83 10.10
CA SER A 6 -1.61 7.91 11.18
C SER A 6 -1.27 8.96 12.23
N ASP A 7 0.01 9.08 12.61
CA ASP A 7 0.49 10.07 13.57
C ASP A 7 0.64 11.48 12.94
N GLY A 8 0.40 11.62 11.63
CA GLY A 8 0.42 12.91 10.93
C GLY A 8 1.81 13.46 10.58
N TYR A 9 2.88 12.70 10.83
CA TYR A 9 4.24 13.05 10.41
C TYR A 9 4.39 13.11 8.89
N LEU A 10 3.59 12.31 8.17
CA LEU A 10 3.53 12.30 6.71
C LEU A 10 2.09 12.48 6.25
N LYS A 11 1.87 13.35 5.26
CA LYS A 11 0.57 13.52 4.59
C LYS A 11 0.66 13.03 3.15
N GLN A 12 -0.40 12.37 2.70
CA GLN A 12 -0.54 11.93 1.32
C GLN A 12 -1.06 13.09 0.47
N GLN A 13 -0.52 13.25 -0.74
CA GLN A 13 -1.07 14.19 -1.71
C GLN A 13 -2.39 13.63 -2.25
N VAL A 14 -3.40 14.48 -2.38
CA VAL A 14 -4.69 14.10 -2.95
C VAL A 14 -4.70 14.49 -4.41
N VAL A 15 -4.93 13.51 -5.30
CA VAL A 15 -5.12 13.77 -6.72
C VAL A 15 -6.59 14.08 -6.97
N ALA A 16 -6.87 15.14 -7.73
CA ALA A 16 -8.23 15.53 -8.04
C ALA A 16 -8.98 14.41 -8.77
N GLY A 17 -10.17 14.05 -8.28
CA GLY A 17 -10.99 12.98 -8.84
C GLY A 17 -10.75 11.59 -8.22
N GLU A 18 -9.71 11.41 -7.41
CA GLU A 18 -9.54 10.17 -6.65
C GLU A 18 -10.45 10.12 -5.43
N VAL A 19 -11.11 8.98 -5.23
CA VAL A 19 -11.98 8.72 -4.08
C VAL A 19 -11.32 7.66 -3.22
N GLY A 20 -10.82 8.04 -2.04
CA GLY A 20 -10.12 7.09 -1.17
C GLY A 20 -11.04 6.13 -0.40
N SER A 21 -12.35 6.39 -0.35
CA SER A 21 -13.37 5.43 0.10
C SER A 21 -14.76 5.76 -0.44
N SER A 22 -15.48 4.74 -0.93
CA SER A 22 -16.84 4.87 -1.49
C SER A 22 -17.89 5.31 -0.47
N THR A 23 -17.67 5.04 0.81
CA THR A 23 -18.58 5.43 1.91
C THR A 23 -18.04 6.61 2.72
N MET A 24 -16.78 7.00 2.51
CA MET A 24 -16.12 8.11 3.22
C MET A 24 -15.23 8.92 2.25
N PRO A 25 -15.81 9.84 1.45
CA PRO A 25 -15.10 10.52 0.36
C PRO A 25 -13.85 11.30 0.77
N GLN A 26 -13.81 11.82 2.00
CA GLN A 26 -12.69 12.57 2.56
C GLN A 26 -11.52 11.70 3.07
N LYS A 27 -11.68 10.37 3.10
CA LYS A 27 -10.68 9.45 3.65
C LYS A 27 -9.60 9.18 2.61
N VAL A 28 -8.33 9.35 3.00
CA VAL A 28 -7.16 9.08 2.15
C VAL A 28 -6.31 7.99 2.81
N ASN A 29 -6.12 6.85 2.15
CA ASN A 29 -5.42 5.68 2.69
C ASN A 29 -4.12 5.42 1.91
N PRO A 30 -3.04 4.93 2.56
CA PRO A 30 -1.77 4.63 1.90
C PRO A 30 -1.82 3.32 1.09
N ILE A 31 -2.75 3.24 0.15
CA ILE A 31 -3.08 2.04 -0.63
C ILE A 31 -1.90 1.57 -1.50
N ASP A 32 -1.09 2.50 -2.00
CA ASP A 32 0.08 2.16 -2.82
C ASP A 32 1.11 1.34 -2.04
N PHE A 33 1.35 1.68 -0.76
CA PHE A 33 2.24 0.91 0.11
C PHE A 33 1.68 -0.49 0.41
N GLU A 34 0.37 -0.60 0.60
CA GLU A 34 -0.28 -1.90 0.79
C GLU A 34 -0.18 -2.78 -0.46
N ASN A 35 -0.44 -2.20 -1.63
CA ASN A 35 -0.38 -2.88 -2.91
C ASN A 35 1.05 -3.33 -3.24
N ALA A 36 2.06 -2.49 -2.96
CA ALA A 36 3.45 -2.87 -3.12
C ALA A 36 3.82 -4.09 -2.25
N TRP A 37 3.39 -4.10 -0.98
CA TRP A 37 3.61 -5.26 -0.11
C TRP A 37 2.92 -6.52 -0.65
N ARG A 38 1.66 -6.39 -1.10
CA ARG A 38 0.92 -7.50 -1.72
C ARG A 38 1.63 -8.02 -2.97
N ALA A 39 2.17 -7.14 -3.81
CA ALA A 39 2.92 -7.52 -5.00
C ALA A 39 4.20 -8.27 -4.65
N ILE A 40 4.97 -7.79 -3.66
CA ILE A 40 6.17 -8.47 -3.17
C ILE A 40 5.85 -9.87 -2.64
N LEU A 41 4.77 -9.99 -1.86
CA LEU A 41 4.34 -11.28 -1.32
C LEU A 41 3.89 -12.22 -2.44
N ALA A 42 3.07 -11.73 -3.39
CA ALA A 42 2.62 -12.51 -4.54
C ALA A 42 3.81 -13.00 -5.38
N TRP A 43 4.81 -12.15 -5.59
CA TRP A 43 6.05 -12.52 -6.27
C TRP A 43 6.82 -13.60 -5.49
N ARG A 44 7.01 -13.43 -4.17
CA ARG A 44 7.65 -14.43 -3.31
C ARG A 44 6.94 -15.78 -3.36
N ILE A 45 5.61 -15.79 -3.35
CA ILE A 45 4.82 -17.03 -3.44
C ILE A 45 5.03 -17.66 -4.82
N ARG A 46 4.88 -16.89 -5.89
CA ARG A 46 5.00 -17.36 -7.28
C ARG A 46 6.38 -17.95 -7.59
N PHE A 47 7.44 -17.34 -7.09
CA PHE A 47 8.83 -17.71 -7.39
C PHE A 47 9.53 -18.42 -6.22
N SER A 48 8.79 -18.84 -5.20
CA SER A 48 9.34 -19.58 -4.05
C SER A 48 10.09 -20.85 -4.46
N HIS A 49 9.63 -21.51 -5.52
CA HIS A 49 10.23 -22.74 -6.05
C HIS A 49 11.47 -22.49 -6.92
N THR A 50 11.68 -21.25 -7.39
CA THR A 50 12.82 -20.86 -8.24
C THR A 50 13.92 -20.15 -7.48
N MET A 51 13.71 -19.87 -6.18
CA MET A 51 14.73 -19.26 -5.34
C MET A 51 15.78 -20.29 -4.93
N PRO A 52 17.08 -19.99 -5.07
CA PRO A 52 18.14 -20.89 -4.61
C PRO A 52 17.97 -21.11 -3.11
N LYS A 53 17.93 -22.39 -2.71
CA LYS A 53 18.03 -22.78 -1.32
C LYS A 53 19.52 -22.87 -1.00
N ASN A 54 19.98 -21.95 -0.17
CA ASN A 54 21.30 -22.06 0.47
C ASN A 54 21.21 -23.07 1.62
#